data_AF-A0A923WSE4-F1
#
_entry.id   AF-A0A923WSE4-F1
#
_cell.length_a   1.000
_cell.length_b   1.000
_cell.length_c   1.000
_cell.angle_alpha   90.00
_cell.angle_beta   90.00
_cell.angle_gamma   90.00
#
_symmetry.space_group_name_H-M   'P 1'
#
loop_
_entity.id
_entity.type
_entity.pdbx_description
1 polymer ?
#
loop_
_entity_poly.entity_id
_entity_poly.type
_entity_poly.pdbx_seq_one_letter_code
_entity_poly.pdbx_strand_id
1 'polypeptide(L)'
;MSNRAIFLDKDGTLVENLHYNADPLRMTLCSGMGAALHLLARLDYRFFVISNQDGVAHDYFSEVELASVSDRLTDQLFREQLTLEGFYYCPHHPNGKLESYAVEFMCRKPMPGMLVRAAREHGIDLQASWML
;
A
#
# COMPACT_ATOMS: atom_id res chain seq x y z
N MET A 1 13.09 -1.58 -21.85
CA MET A 1 13.27 -2.01 -20.45
C MET A 1 11.92 -2.48 -19.93
N SER A 2 11.87 -3.55 -19.15
CA SER A 2 10.62 -4.01 -18.52
C SER A 2 10.19 -2.99 -17.46
N ASN A 3 8.89 -2.71 -17.38
CA ASN A 3 8.31 -1.73 -16.47
C ASN A 3 8.08 -2.39 -15.11
N ARG A 4 9.10 -2.36 -14.25
CA ARG A 4 9.14 -3.17 -13.02
C ARG A 4 8.70 -2.37 -11.81
N ALA A 5 8.05 -3.05 -10.87
CA ALA A 5 7.58 -2.47 -9.63
C ALA A 5 8.07 -3.23 -8.40
N ILE A 6 8.18 -2.47 -7.31
CA ILE A 6 8.19 -2.97 -5.95
C ILE A 6 6.84 -2.59 -5.35
N PHE A 7 6.03 -3.60 -5.11
CA PHE A 7 4.78 -3.49 -4.39
C PHE A 7 5.08 -3.68 -2.90
N LEU A 8 4.74 -2.69 -2.09
CA LEU A 8 5.06 -2.66 -0.67
C LEU A 8 3.78 -2.90 0.13
N ASP A 9 3.81 -3.82 1.10
CA ASP A 9 2.84 -3.72 2.18
C ASP A 9 3.05 -2.42 2.99
N LYS A 10 1.99 -1.93 3.62
CA LYS A 10 2.05 -0.73 4.45
C LYS A 10 2.56 -1.07 5.85
N ASP A 11 1.70 -1.70 6.64
CA ASP A 11 1.90 -1.89 8.07
C ASP A 11 2.86 -3.05 8.34
N GLY A 12 3.99 -2.76 9.00
CA GLY A 12 5.05 -3.74 9.29
C GLY A 12 6.07 -3.94 8.16
N THR A 13 5.86 -3.33 6.99
CA THR A 13 6.83 -3.30 5.89
C THR A 13 7.32 -1.88 5.66
N LEU A 14 6.49 -1.01 5.07
CA LEU A 14 6.86 0.38 4.76
C LEU A 14 6.90 1.25 6.02
N VAL A 15 5.89 1.13 6.88
CA VAL A 15 5.76 1.87 8.14
C VAL A 15 5.66 0.91 9.32
N GLU A 16 6.00 1.41 10.50
CA GLU A 16 5.88 0.65 11.75
C GLU A 16 4.46 0.08 11.92
N ASN A 17 4.38 -1.19 12.33
CA ASN A 17 3.10 -1.86 12.50
C ASN A 17 2.39 -1.33 13.75
N LEU A 18 1.33 -0.55 13.53
CA LEU A 18 0.43 -0.07 14.56
C LEU A 18 -0.98 -0.60 14.28
N HIS A 19 -1.65 -1.14 15.29
CA HIS A 19 -3.02 -1.64 15.14
C HIS A 19 -3.95 -0.53 14.61
N TYR A 20 -4.58 -0.78 13.46
CA TYR A 20 -5.50 0.13 12.77
C TYR A 20 -4.93 1.53 12.55
N ASN A 21 -3.72 1.57 11.98
CA ASN A 21 -2.99 2.81 11.73
C ASN A 21 -3.56 3.62 10.56
N ALA A 22 -4.61 4.37 10.82
CA ALA A 22 -5.17 5.37 9.91
C ALA A 22 -4.83 6.82 10.32
N ASP A 23 -4.10 7.03 11.41
CA ASP A 23 -3.67 8.36 11.84
C ASP A 23 -2.35 8.76 11.15
N PRO A 24 -2.38 9.74 10.23
CA PRO A 24 -1.20 10.16 9.47
C PRO A 24 -0.04 10.62 10.37
N LEU A 25 -0.33 11.18 11.55
CA LEU A 25 0.70 11.73 12.44
C LEU A 25 1.51 10.63 13.13
N ARG A 26 0.95 9.42 13.24
CA ARG A 26 1.58 8.26 13.87
C ARG A 26 2.36 7.39 12.89
N MET A 27 2.26 7.69 11.60
CA MET A 27 2.97 6.95 10.55
C MET A 27 4.41 7.40 10.45
N THR A 28 5.32 6.45 10.63
CA THR A 28 6.77 6.61 10.51
C THR A 28 7.29 5.45 9.67
N LEU A 29 8.15 5.76 8.70
CA LEU A 29 8.83 4.74 7.90
C LEU A 29 9.64 3.82 8.82
N CYS A 30 9.65 2.52 8.53
CA CYS A 30 10.51 1.58 9.23
C CYS A 30 11.98 2.02 9.13
N SER A 31 12.76 1.74 10.16
CA SER A 31 14.19 2.12 10.19
C SER A 31 14.94 1.58 8.97
N GLY A 32 15.65 2.47 8.27
CA GLY A 32 16.42 2.13 7.06
C GLY A 32 15.59 1.98 5.77
N MET A 33 14.26 2.13 5.82
CA MET A 33 13.38 1.97 4.66
C MET A 33 13.73 2.92 3.51
N GLY A 34 13.94 4.21 3.78
CA GLY A 34 14.35 5.18 2.74
C GLY A 34 15.62 4.75 2.00
N ALA A 35 16.65 4.32 2.74
CA ALA A 35 17.90 3.82 2.15
C ALA A 35 17.69 2.55 1.31
N ALA A 36 16.85 1.62 1.77
CA ALA A 36 16.52 0.41 1.03
C ALA A 36 15.80 0.71 -0.29
N LEU A 37 14.79 1.58 -0.25
CA LEU A 37 14.04 1.99 -1.44
C LEU A 37 14.91 2.78 -2.41
N HIS A 38 15.85 3.59 -1.94
CA HIS A 38 16.84 4.24 -2.81
C HIS A 38 17.69 3.25 -3.60
N LEU A 39 18.10 2.13 -3.01
CA LEU A 39 18.83 1.09 -3.73
C LEU A 39 17.99 0.49 -4.85
N LEU A 40 16.70 0.27 -4.59
CA LEU A 40 15.76 -0.26 -5.59
C LEU A 40 15.44 0.78 -6.68
N ALA A 41 15.35 2.06 -6.32
CA ALA A 41 15.11 3.15 -7.27
C ALA A 41 16.26 3.27 -8.29
N ARG A 42 17.51 3.06 -7.87
CA ARG A 42 18.68 3.01 -8.76
C ARG A 42 18.67 1.85 -9.75
N LEU A 43 17.80 0.86 -9.54
CA LEU A 43 17.57 -0.26 -10.45
C LEU A 43 16.32 -0.03 -11.31
N ASP A 44 15.80 1.20 -11.39
CA ASP A 44 14.63 1.61 -12.15
C ASP A 44 13.33 0.91 -11.72
N TYR A 45 13.20 0.57 -10.43
CA TYR A 45 11.93 0.11 -9.88
C TYR A 45 11.00 1.27 -9.55
N ARG A 46 9.72 1.06 -9.83
CA ARG A 46 8.60 1.94 -9.47
C ARG A 46 7.97 1.46 -8.16
N PHE A 47 7.45 2.37 -7.33
CA PHE A 47 6.93 2.01 -6.01
C PHE A 47 5.42 2.17 -5.93
N PHE A 48 4.76 1.16 -5.38
CA PHE A 48 3.33 1.13 -5.14
C PHE A 48 3.06 0.53 -3.78
N VAL A 49 2.04 1.01 -3.07
CA VAL A 49 1.58 0.38 -1.84
C VAL A 49 0.39 -0.53 -2.14
N ILE A 50 0.42 -1.74 -1.58
CA ILE A 50 -0.64 -2.75 -1.66
C ILE A 50 -1.00 -3.21 -0.24
N SER A 51 -2.12 -2.74 0.31
CA SER A 51 -2.43 -2.95 1.73
C SER A 51 -3.85 -3.42 2.01
N ASN A 52 -4.02 -4.37 2.94
CA ASN A 52 -5.33 -4.66 3.50
C ASN A 52 -5.65 -3.59 4.56
N GLN A 53 -6.76 -2.86 4.40
CA GLN A 53 -7.22 -1.81 5.31
C GLN A 53 -8.63 -2.13 5.80
N ASP A 54 -8.78 -3.33 6.37
CA ASP A 54 -10.05 -3.86 6.89
C ASP A 54 -10.59 -3.14 8.11
N GLY A 55 -9.84 -2.18 8.66
CA GLY A 55 -10.38 -1.25 9.65
C GLY A 55 -11.62 -0.51 9.16
N VAL A 56 -11.77 -0.31 7.84
CA VAL A 56 -13.02 0.19 7.23
C VAL A 56 -14.17 -0.78 7.47
N ALA A 57 -14.02 -2.06 7.12
CA ALA A 57 -15.05 -3.07 7.36
C ALA A 57 -15.44 -3.19 8.83
N HIS A 58 -14.52 -2.90 9.76
CA HIS A 58 -14.76 -2.95 11.20
C HIS A 58 -15.22 -1.65 11.85
N ASP A 59 -15.47 -0.60 11.06
CA ASP A 59 -15.90 0.73 11.53
C ASP A 59 -14.89 1.42 12.45
N TYR A 60 -13.59 1.19 12.24
CA TYR A 60 -12.52 1.85 12.97
C TYR A 60 -12.08 3.17 12.33
N PHE A 61 -12.23 3.29 11.01
CA PHE A 61 -11.98 4.50 10.24
C PHE A 61 -12.68 4.37 8.87
N SER A 62 -12.89 5.50 8.20
CA SER A 62 -13.52 5.60 6.89
C SER A 62 -12.50 5.58 5.74
N GLU A 63 -12.97 5.35 4.51
CA GLU A 63 -12.13 5.52 3.32
C GLU A 63 -11.66 6.98 3.12
N VAL A 64 -12.42 7.96 3.64
CA VAL A 64 -12.01 9.37 3.60
C VAL A 64 -10.76 9.58 4.46
N GLU A 65 -10.69 8.94 5.63
CA GLU A 65 -9.50 8.99 6.48
C GLU A 65 -8.31 8.25 5.85
N LEU A 66 -8.55 7.20 5.05
CA LEU A 66 -7.50 6.53 4.26
C LEU A 66 -6.87 7.43 3.19
N ALA A 67 -7.58 8.43 2.68
CA ALA A 67 -6.98 9.39 1.75
C ALA A 67 -5.81 10.13 2.41
N SER A 68 -5.97 10.54 3.68
CA SER A 68 -4.91 11.21 4.45
C SER A 68 -3.73 10.29 4.73
N VAL A 69 -3.94 8.97 4.83
CA VAL A 69 -2.88 7.95 4.93
C VAL A 69 -2.04 7.92 3.65
N SER A 70 -2.69 7.91 2.49
CA SER A 70 -2.02 7.94 1.18
C SER A 70 -1.18 9.22 1.00
N ASP A 71 -1.74 10.37 1.36
CA ASP A 71 -1.05 11.67 1.27
C ASP A 71 0.20 11.69 2.15
N ARG A 72 0.09 11.15 3.37
CA ARG A 72 1.22 11.05 4.29
C ARG A 72 2.33 10.16 3.78
N LEU A 73 2.01 8.98 3.25
CA LEU A 73 3.03 8.09 2.68
C LEU A 73 3.73 8.72 1.48
N THR A 74 2.96 9.42 0.64
CA THR A 74 3.49 10.17 -0.49
C THR A 74 4.47 11.24 -0.03
N ASP A 75 4.10 12.04 0.97
CA ASP A 75 4.99 13.06 1.56
C ASP A 75 6.24 12.46 2.20
N GLN A 76 6.12 11.34 2.93
CA GLN A 76 7.28 10.67 3.54
C GLN A 76 8.25 10.15 2.49
N LEU A 77 7.76 9.50 1.43
CA LEU A 77 8.61 9.02 0.34
C LEU A 77 9.20 10.17 -0.47
N PHE A 78 8.44 11.25 -0.68
CA PHE A 78 8.95 12.43 -1.36
C PHE A 78 10.12 13.10 -0.62
N ARG A 79 10.10 13.13 0.71
CA ARG A 79 11.23 13.62 1.53
C ARG A 79 12.47 12.76 1.39
N GLU A 80 12.29 11.47 1.12
CA GLU A 80 13.34 10.54 0.72
C GLU A 80 13.64 10.61 -0.79
N GLN A 81 13.17 11.64 -1.52
CA GLN A 81 13.36 11.79 -2.98
C GLN A 81 12.87 10.57 -3.80
N LEU A 82 11.85 9.88 -3.30
CA LEU A 82 11.19 8.75 -3.94
C LEU A 82 9.76 9.14 -4.32
N THR A 83 9.24 8.54 -5.39
CA THR A 83 7.86 8.76 -5.82
C THR A 83 7.04 7.53 -5.53
N LEU A 84 5.94 7.70 -4.79
CA LEU A 84 4.89 6.71 -4.68
C LEU A 84 3.92 6.91 -5.85
N GLU A 85 3.81 5.92 -6.72
CA GLU A 85 3.02 6.06 -7.95
C GLU A 85 1.58 5.57 -7.80
N GLY A 86 1.28 4.84 -6.73
CA GLY A 86 -0.08 4.44 -6.42
C GLY A 86 -0.20 3.83 -5.03
N PHE A 87 -1.36 4.06 -4.42
CA PHE A 87 -1.77 3.49 -3.15
C PHE A 87 -3.03 2.65 -3.39
N TYR A 88 -2.87 1.33 -3.38
CA TYR A 88 -3.95 0.38 -3.56
C TYR A 88 -4.24 -0.29 -2.22
N TYR A 89 -5.51 -0.28 -1.84
CA TYR A 89 -5.96 -0.87 -0.61
C TYR A 89 -7.23 -1.70 -0.79
N CYS A 90 -7.45 -2.61 0.15
CA CYS A 90 -8.69 -3.36 0.24
C CYS A 90 -9.41 -3.06 1.56
N PRO A 91 -10.60 -2.42 1.54
CA PRO A 91 -11.36 -2.11 2.74
C PRO A 91 -12.17 -3.30 3.27
N HIS A 92 -12.23 -4.42 2.54
CA HIS A 92 -13.14 -5.53 2.79
C HIS A 92 -12.60 -6.56 3.79
N HIS A 93 -13.52 -7.15 4.57
CA HIS A 93 -13.25 -8.29 5.44
C HIS A 93 -14.54 -9.11 5.63
N PRO A 94 -14.55 -10.45 5.47
CA PRO A 94 -15.78 -11.24 5.58
C PRO A 94 -16.48 -11.13 6.95
N ASN A 95 -15.70 -10.92 8.02
CA ASN A 95 -16.21 -10.69 9.38
C ASN A 95 -16.37 -9.19 9.73
N GLY A 96 -16.52 -8.31 8.74
CA GLY A 96 -16.76 -6.89 8.95
C GLY A 96 -18.08 -6.61 9.67
N LYS A 97 -18.16 -5.45 10.33
CA LYS A 97 -19.40 -4.93 10.93
C LYS A 97 -20.27 -4.19 9.91
N LEU A 98 -19.63 -3.49 8.96
CA LEU A 98 -20.32 -2.73 7.92
C LEU A 98 -20.68 -3.66 6.76
N GLU A 99 -21.97 -3.87 6.51
CA GLU A 99 -22.48 -4.82 5.51
C GLU A 99 -21.89 -4.61 4.12
N SER A 100 -21.69 -3.35 3.70
CA SER A 100 -21.10 -3.00 2.40
C SER A 100 -19.66 -3.49 2.22
N TYR A 101 -18.93 -3.71 3.32
CA TYR A 101 -17.54 -4.15 3.33
C TYR A 101 -17.36 -5.56 3.90
N ALA A 102 -18.43 -6.16 4.44
CA ALA A 102 -18.45 -7.46 5.09
C ALA A 102 -18.49 -8.62 4.07
N VAL A 103 -17.52 -8.65 3.16
CA VAL A 103 -17.48 -9.60 2.04
C VAL A 103 -16.06 -10.08 1.78
N GLU A 104 -15.93 -11.33 1.32
CA GLU A 104 -14.67 -11.79 0.74
C GLU A 104 -14.55 -11.26 -0.69
N PHE A 105 -13.56 -10.40 -0.92
CA PHE A 105 -13.40 -9.71 -2.20
C PHE A 105 -12.00 -9.89 -2.76
N MET A 106 -11.88 -9.93 -4.08
CA MET A 106 -10.61 -10.21 -4.78
C MET A 106 -9.51 -9.17 -4.55
N CYS A 107 -9.82 -8.00 -3.98
CA CYS A 107 -8.79 -7.06 -3.57
C CYS A 107 -8.03 -7.50 -2.32
N ARG A 108 -8.60 -8.36 -1.47
CA ARG A 108 -8.03 -8.67 -0.16
C ARG A 108 -6.88 -9.65 -0.34
N LYS A 109 -5.66 -9.26 0.07
CA LYS A 109 -4.52 -10.17 0.12
C LYS A 109 -4.88 -11.39 0.97
N PRO A 110 -4.55 -12.63 0.54
CA PRO A 110 -3.57 -12.97 -0.48
C PRO A 110 -4.06 -12.96 -1.94
N MET A 111 -5.30 -12.53 -2.22
CA MET A 111 -5.77 -12.42 -3.60
C MET A 111 -5.01 -11.33 -4.37
N PRO A 112 -4.74 -11.53 -5.67
CA PRO A 112 -3.85 -10.66 -6.43
C PRO A 112 -4.54 -9.40 -6.99
N GLY A 113 -5.81 -9.14 -6.66
CA GLY A 113 -6.62 -8.14 -7.36
C GLY A 113 -6.03 -6.73 -7.36
N MET A 114 -5.42 -6.30 -6.24
CA MET A 114 -4.74 -5.00 -6.18
C MET A 114 -3.48 -4.94 -7.07
N LEU A 115 -2.67 -6.01 -7.09
CA LEU A 115 -1.48 -6.10 -7.94
C LEU A 115 -1.86 -6.07 -9.43
N VAL A 116 -2.88 -6.85 -9.81
CA VAL A 116 -3.40 -6.90 -11.19
C VAL A 116 -3.95 -5.54 -11.61
N ARG A 117 -4.67 -4.85 -10.72
CA ARG A 117 -5.18 -3.50 -10.98
C ARG A 117 -4.04 -2.51 -11.21
N ALA A 118 -3.07 -2.45 -10.30
CA ALA A 118 -1.90 -1.57 -10.41
C ALA A 118 -1.12 -1.83 -11.71
N ALA A 119 -0.90 -3.11 -12.04
CA ALA A 119 -0.20 -3.48 -13.26
C ALA A 119 -0.92 -3.06 -14.54
N ARG A 120 -2.25 -3.19 -14.57
CA ARG A 120 -3.06 -2.75 -15.70
C ARG A 120 -3.05 -1.22 -15.85
N GLU A 121 -3.21 -0.48 -14.75
CA GLU A 121 -3.29 0.98 -14.76
C GLU A 121 -1.94 1.63 -15.12
N HIS A 122 -0.82 1.03 -14.70
CA HIS A 122 0.52 1.59 -14.86
C HIS A 122 1.42 0.86 -15.87
N GLY A 123 0.89 -0.18 -16.53
CA GLY A 123 1.62 -1.00 -17.51
C GLY A 123 2.78 -1.79 -16.91
N ILE A 124 2.65 -2.27 -15.66
CA ILE A 124 3.72 -2.98 -14.94
C ILE A 124 3.83 -4.43 -15.42
N ASP A 125 5.07 -4.89 -15.59
CA ASP A 125 5.40 -6.29 -15.79
C ASP A 125 5.50 -7.01 -14.44
N LEU A 126 4.43 -7.73 -14.08
CA LEU A 126 4.35 -8.46 -12.82
C LEU A 126 5.42 -9.56 -12.70
N GLN A 127 5.91 -10.15 -13.80
CA GLN A 127 6.90 -11.23 -13.72
C GLN A 127 8.30 -10.72 -13.36
N ALA A 128 8.55 -9.44 -13.62
CA ALA A 128 9.79 -8.77 -13.30
C ALA A 128 9.66 -7.85 -12.06
N SER A 129 8.58 -8.01 -11.29
CA SER A 129 8.23 -7.19 -10.12
C SER A 129 8.21 -8.04 -8.85
N TRP A 130 8.23 -7.37 -7.70
CA TRP A 130 8.23 -8.03 -6.38
C TRP A 130 7.16 -7.44 -5.46
N MET A 131 6.55 -8.29 -4.65
CA MET A 131 5.76 -7.88 -3.48
C MET A 131 6.63 -8.09 -2.23
N LEU A 132 6.79 -7.04 -1.43
CA LEU A 132 7.55 -7.03 -0.17
C LEU A 132 6.62 -6.75 1.02
#